data_AF-A0A6I3DJ12-F1
#
_entry.id   AF-A0A6I3DJ12-F1
#
_cell.length_a   1.000
_cell.length_b   1.000
_cell.length_c   1.000
_cell.angle_alpha   90.00
_cell.angle_beta   90.00
_cell.angle_gamma   90.00
#
_symmetry.space_group_name_H-M   'P 1'
#
loop_
_entity.id
_entity.type
_entity.pdbx_description
1 polymer ?
#
loop_
_entity_poly.entity_id
_entity_poly.type
_entity_poly.pdbx_seq_one_letter_code
_entity_poly.pdbx_strand_id
1 'polypeptide(L)'
;MHSQYFDGEAVLALGDELHLLNPVAALVWQCCDGESSSTEIADDLAEVFGAAPGTLQSDVEKAIGEFKSAGLLVPDEDGAGASQRLSRLLTAYDLDCESCKEAQPRAFRTVLEFGGHLVVIGLDTEDARTAVEAAFSSYVLAPSDTPKPVHDARPAFSLTLATSNVDERGIKPLHLLYRGGEVVVSGRNASRVLNALASYLALHGDLTAAGVVAIPGLVVAKAGTNPGEPVMLLQAAARLTGREQRLAKAGLMVADSPAIWLDPVTNEVVVGAPGVSFDSSSLMSLAKGFP
;
A
#
# COMPACT_ATOMS: atom_id res chain seq x y z
N MET A 1 -0.95 -13.55 0.50
CA MET A 1 -0.64 -14.91 0.04
C MET A 1 -0.04 -14.83 -1.37
N HIS A 2 1.09 -15.47 -1.62
CA HIS A 2 1.69 -15.51 -2.97
C HIS A 2 1.39 -16.87 -3.62
N SER A 3 1.03 -16.89 -4.91
CA SER A 3 0.81 -18.12 -5.68
C SER A 3 1.63 -18.11 -6.96
N GLN A 4 2.17 -19.27 -7.33
CA GLN A 4 2.88 -19.47 -8.60
C GLN A 4 2.49 -20.82 -9.20
N TYR A 5 2.29 -20.86 -10.52
CA TYR A 5 1.79 -22.05 -11.22
C TYR A 5 2.90 -22.68 -12.08
N PHE A 6 2.98 -24.01 -12.06
CA PHE A 6 3.96 -24.80 -12.79
C PHE A 6 3.28 -26.06 -13.34
N ASP A 7 3.25 -26.22 -14.67
CA ASP A 7 2.72 -27.43 -15.33
C ASP A 7 1.33 -27.90 -14.84
N GLY A 8 0.46 -26.95 -14.49
CA GLY A 8 -0.89 -27.22 -13.97
C GLY A 8 -0.96 -27.37 -12.45
N GLU A 9 0.17 -27.47 -11.75
CA GLU A 9 0.25 -27.40 -10.29
C GLU A 9 0.36 -25.94 -9.82
N ALA A 10 0.09 -25.72 -8.53
CA ALA A 10 0.28 -24.43 -7.89
C ALA A 10 1.09 -24.57 -6.60
N VAL A 11 2.00 -23.63 -6.37
CA VAL A 11 2.69 -23.47 -5.08
C VAL A 11 2.12 -22.23 -4.40
N LEU A 12 1.59 -22.42 -3.20
CA LEU A 12 1.07 -21.35 -2.35
C LEU A 12 2.03 -21.10 -1.19
N ALA A 13 2.38 -19.83 -0.95
CA ALA A 13 3.18 -19.42 0.20
C ALA A 13 2.33 -18.64 1.20
N LEU A 14 2.30 -19.14 2.44
CA LEU A 14 1.64 -18.52 3.59
C LEU A 14 2.61 -18.51 4.79
N GLY A 15 3.16 -17.33 5.12
CA GLY A 15 4.23 -17.23 6.11
C GLY A 15 5.47 -18.02 5.67
N ASP A 16 5.95 -18.90 6.55
CA ASP A 16 7.09 -19.80 6.28
C ASP A 16 6.66 -21.16 5.70
N GLU A 17 5.36 -21.38 5.47
CA GLU A 17 4.81 -22.63 4.93
C GLU A 17 4.59 -22.54 3.42
N LEU A 18 4.94 -23.63 2.73
CA LEU A 18 4.70 -23.83 1.31
C LEU A 18 3.72 -25.00 1.12
N HIS A 19 2.62 -24.74 0.42
CA HIS A 19 1.64 -25.76 0.06
C HIS A 19 1.73 -26.03 -1.43
N LEU A 20 1.99 -27.28 -1.78
CA LEU A 20 1.95 -27.75 -3.16
C LEU A 20 0.56 -28.28 -3.46
N LEU A 21 -0.11 -27.69 -4.44
CA LEU A 21 -1.41 -28.11 -4.92
C LEU A 21 -1.24 -29.01 -6.14
N ASN A 22 -1.92 -30.16 -6.11
CA ASN A 22 -2.08 -30.97 -7.31
C ASN A 22 -2.91 -30.21 -8.38
N PRO A 23 -2.96 -30.67 -9.64
CA PRO A 23 -3.60 -29.90 -10.69
C PRO A 23 -5.09 -29.61 -10.49
N VAL A 24 -5.84 -30.54 -9.88
CA VAL A 24 -7.27 -30.33 -9.60
C VAL A 24 -7.45 -29.32 -8.47
N ALA A 25 -6.68 -29.44 -7.39
CA ALA A 25 -6.68 -28.50 -6.28
C ALA A 25 -6.26 -27.09 -6.74
N ALA A 26 -5.30 -26.98 -7.65
CA ALA A 26 -4.90 -25.70 -8.23
C ALA A 26 -6.06 -25.01 -8.99
N LEU A 27 -6.89 -25.77 -9.71
CA LEU A 27 -8.09 -25.24 -10.37
C LEU A 27 -9.17 -24.84 -9.36
N VAL A 28 -9.44 -25.69 -8.37
CA VAL A 28 -10.38 -25.34 -7.27
C VAL A 28 -9.93 -24.06 -6.58
N TRP A 29 -8.62 -23.90 -6.35
CA TRP A 29 -8.05 -22.69 -5.77
C TRP A 29 -8.31 -21.45 -6.65
N GLN A 30 -8.18 -21.55 -7.97
CA GLN A 30 -8.48 -20.45 -8.89
C GLN A 30 -9.96 -20.03 -8.88
N CYS A 31 -10.87 -20.96 -8.59
CA CYS A 31 -12.30 -20.69 -8.48
C CYS A 31 -12.72 -20.17 -7.09
N CYS A 32 -11.83 -20.17 -6.10
CA CYS A 32 -12.11 -19.64 -4.76
C CYS A 32 -12.01 -18.10 -4.76
N ASP A 33 -12.99 -17.43 -5.37
CA ASP A 33 -13.09 -15.97 -5.47
C ASP A 33 -13.78 -15.31 -4.24
N GLY A 34 -14.37 -16.13 -3.37
CA GLY A 34 -15.15 -15.69 -2.21
C GLY A 34 -16.62 -15.38 -2.50
N GLU A 35 -17.08 -15.57 -3.75
CA GLU A 35 -18.47 -15.37 -4.18
C GLU A 35 -19.10 -16.70 -4.60
N SER A 36 -18.33 -17.56 -5.26
CA SER A 36 -18.75 -18.84 -5.78
C SER A 36 -18.90 -19.90 -4.68
N SER A 37 -20.04 -20.60 -4.67
CA SER A 37 -20.30 -21.74 -3.80
C SER A 37 -19.51 -22.98 -4.25
N SER A 38 -19.27 -23.93 -3.35
CA SER A 38 -18.59 -25.19 -3.71
C SER A 38 -19.34 -25.97 -4.79
N THR A 39 -20.66 -25.84 -4.86
CA THR A 39 -21.50 -26.47 -5.89
C THR A 39 -21.32 -25.82 -7.26
N GLU A 40 -21.31 -24.47 -7.33
CA GLU A 40 -21.05 -23.74 -8.57
C GLU A 40 -19.66 -24.06 -9.11
N ILE A 41 -18.64 -24.07 -8.24
CA ILE A 41 -17.28 -24.45 -8.61
C ILE A 41 -17.24 -25.89 -9.15
N ALA A 42 -17.95 -26.83 -8.51
CA ALA A 42 -17.98 -28.22 -8.96
C ALA A 42 -18.67 -28.40 -10.31
N ASP A 43 -19.76 -27.66 -10.57
CA ASP A 43 -20.49 -27.69 -11.83
C ASP A 43 -19.65 -27.06 -12.96
N ASP A 44 -18.99 -25.93 -12.71
CA ASP A 44 -18.09 -25.27 -13.67
C ASP A 44 -16.90 -26.17 -14.04
N LEU A 45 -16.27 -26.81 -13.05
CA LEU A 45 -15.20 -27.77 -13.32
C LEU A 45 -15.72 -29.00 -14.06
N ALA A 46 -16.92 -29.49 -13.74
CA ALA A 46 -17.50 -30.64 -14.42
C ALA A 46 -17.76 -30.33 -15.90
N GLU A 47 -18.21 -29.12 -16.23
CA GLU A 47 -18.34 -28.66 -17.62
C GLU A 47 -16.99 -28.64 -18.34
N VAL A 48 -15.96 -28.06 -17.72
CA VAL A 48 -14.60 -27.97 -18.30
C VAL A 48 -14.01 -29.36 -18.56
N PHE A 49 -14.23 -30.32 -17.66
CA PHE A 49 -13.71 -31.68 -17.79
C PHE A 49 -14.63 -32.62 -18.58
N GLY A 50 -15.81 -32.19 -19.00
CA GLY A 50 -16.81 -33.05 -19.64
C GLY A 50 -17.32 -34.17 -18.73
N ALA A 51 -17.35 -33.93 -17.41
CA ALA A 51 -17.88 -34.86 -16.42
C ALA A 51 -19.40 -34.69 -16.25
N ALA A 52 -20.07 -35.70 -15.69
CA ALA A 52 -21.50 -35.58 -15.38
C ALA A 52 -21.70 -34.61 -14.19
N PRO A 53 -22.79 -33.81 -14.17
CA PRO A 53 -23.08 -32.88 -13.06
C PRO A 53 -23.04 -33.57 -11.69
N GLY A 54 -22.47 -32.89 -10.69
CA GLY A 54 -22.29 -33.43 -9.34
C GLY A 54 -21.16 -34.47 -9.16
N THR A 55 -20.51 -34.95 -10.24
CA THR A 55 -19.40 -35.93 -10.12
C THR A 55 -18.23 -35.38 -9.31
N LEU A 56 -17.93 -34.08 -9.44
CA LEU A 56 -16.79 -33.44 -8.79
C LEU A 56 -17.12 -32.83 -7.42
N GLN A 57 -18.39 -32.87 -6.97
CA GLN A 57 -18.82 -32.18 -5.75
C GLN A 57 -17.98 -32.59 -4.53
N SER A 58 -17.83 -33.90 -4.32
CA SER A 58 -17.10 -34.41 -3.15
C SER A 58 -15.62 -34.06 -3.18
N ASP A 59 -15.01 -33.96 -4.36
CA ASP A 59 -13.58 -33.62 -4.50
C ASP A 59 -13.35 -32.13 -4.26
N VAL A 60 -14.24 -31.27 -4.77
CA VAL A 60 -14.22 -29.82 -4.54
C VAL A 60 -14.45 -29.51 -3.05
N GLU A 61 -15.47 -30.11 -2.43
CA GLU A 61 -15.74 -29.92 -1.00
C GLU A 61 -14.55 -30.38 -0.13
N LYS A 62 -13.93 -31.50 -0.49
CA LYS A 62 -12.73 -32.00 0.20
C LYS A 62 -11.57 -31.03 0.05
N ALA A 63 -11.27 -30.55 -1.16
CA ALA A 63 -10.19 -29.59 -1.40
C ALA A 63 -10.40 -28.29 -0.62
N ILE A 64 -11.63 -27.73 -0.65
CA ILE A 64 -11.98 -26.54 0.14
C ILE A 64 -11.82 -26.81 1.65
N GLY A 65 -12.21 -28.00 2.12
CA GLY A 65 -12.01 -28.41 3.51
C GLY A 65 -10.54 -28.48 3.92
N GLU A 66 -9.67 -28.98 3.03
CA GLU A 66 -8.21 -29.01 3.22
C GLU A 66 -7.63 -27.59 3.23
N PHE A 67 -8.07 -26.70 2.34
CA PHE A 67 -7.64 -25.30 2.33
C PHE A 67 -8.03 -24.57 3.61
N LYS A 68 -9.26 -24.77 4.10
CA LYS A 68 -9.72 -24.22 5.38
C LYS A 68 -8.87 -24.75 6.54
N SER A 69 -8.61 -26.05 6.56
CA SER A 69 -7.81 -26.68 7.63
C SER A 69 -6.36 -26.20 7.64
N ALA A 70 -5.83 -25.84 6.47
CA ALA A 70 -4.49 -25.25 6.30
C ALA A 70 -4.45 -23.73 6.53
N GLY A 71 -5.59 -23.09 6.85
CA GLY A 71 -5.65 -21.62 7.02
C GLY A 71 -5.47 -20.83 5.72
N LEU A 72 -5.60 -21.50 4.56
CA LEU A 72 -5.50 -20.86 3.23
C LEU A 72 -6.77 -20.10 2.86
N LEU A 73 -7.91 -20.46 3.46
CA LEU A 73 -9.18 -19.76 3.30
C LEU A 73 -9.59 -19.13 4.63
N VAL A 74 -10.02 -17.87 4.56
CA VAL A 74 -10.59 -17.15 5.71
C VAL A 74 -12.09 -17.41 5.74
N PRO A 75 -12.68 -17.84 6.86
CA PRO A 75 -14.13 -18.02 6.96
C PRO A 75 -14.84 -16.69 6.75
N ASP A 76 -15.91 -16.71 5.94
CA ASP A 76 -16.74 -15.53 5.69
C ASP A 76 -17.68 -15.29 6.90
N GLU A 77 -17.10 -14.88 8.04
CA GLU A 77 -17.87 -14.76 9.29
C GLU A 77 -18.73 -13.49 9.36
N ASP A 78 -18.57 -12.54 8.44
CA ASP A 78 -19.30 -11.26 8.48
C ASP A 78 -19.74 -10.82 7.07
N GLY A 79 -20.62 -11.61 6.44
CA GLY A 79 -21.40 -11.25 5.25
C GLY A 79 -20.65 -10.51 4.15
N ALA A 80 -20.06 -11.24 3.21
CA ALA A 80 -19.64 -10.87 1.84
C ALA A 80 -19.07 -9.44 1.61
N GLY A 81 -19.84 -8.37 1.87
CA GLY A 81 -19.40 -6.99 1.71
C GLY A 81 -18.38 -6.48 2.74
N ALA A 82 -18.38 -6.96 3.99
CA ALA A 82 -17.40 -6.51 4.98
C ALA A 82 -16.06 -7.23 4.80
N SER A 83 -16.08 -8.53 4.53
CA SER A 83 -14.89 -9.35 4.26
C SER A 83 -14.16 -8.90 2.98
N GLN A 84 -14.89 -8.59 1.90
CA GLN A 84 -14.32 -8.07 0.65
C GLN A 84 -13.74 -6.65 0.80
N ARG A 85 -14.19 -5.86 1.78
CA ARG A 85 -13.55 -4.57 2.14
C ARG A 85 -12.33 -4.74 3.05
N LEU A 86 -12.28 -5.80 3.85
CA LEU A 86 -11.12 -6.09 4.68
C LEU A 86 -9.94 -6.65 3.88
N SER A 87 -10.19 -7.43 2.83
CA SER A 87 -9.13 -7.83 1.89
C SER A 87 -8.51 -6.64 1.15
N ARG A 88 -9.25 -5.53 1.05
CA ARG A 88 -8.78 -4.25 0.50
C ARG A 88 -8.00 -3.40 1.49
N LEU A 89 -8.06 -3.71 2.79
CA LEU A 89 -7.34 -2.96 3.81
C LEU A 89 -5.83 -3.19 3.66
N LEU A 90 -5.14 -2.13 3.22
CA LEU A 90 -3.69 -2.08 3.30
C LEU A 90 -3.32 -1.91 4.76
N THR A 91 -2.91 -3.02 5.36
CA THR A 91 -2.16 -3.01 6.61
C THR A 91 -0.70 -2.75 6.28
N ALA A 92 0.07 -2.20 7.22
CA ALA A 92 1.52 -2.14 7.07
C ALA A 92 2.04 -3.58 6.90
N TYR A 93 2.28 -3.98 5.64
CA TYR A 93 2.84 -5.27 5.21
C TYR A 93 3.63 -5.96 6.31
N ASP A 94 3.27 -7.19 6.67
CA ASP A 94 4.12 -8.24 7.27
C ASP A 94 5.14 -7.81 8.35
N LEU A 95 4.88 -6.73 9.08
CA LEU A 95 5.76 -6.28 10.13
C LEU A 95 5.19 -6.76 11.47
N ASP A 96 5.45 -8.04 11.75
CA ASP A 96 5.75 -8.52 13.11
C ASP A 96 7.03 -7.89 13.67
N CYS A 97 7.29 -6.63 13.33
CA CYS A 97 8.36 -5.83 13.87
C CYS A 97 7.98 -5.50 15.31
N GLU A 98 8.77 -5.96 16.28
CA GLU A 98 8.62 -5.61 17.69
C GLU A 98 8.56 -4.09 17.91
N SER A 99 9.32 -3.31 17.12
CA SER A 99 9.27 -1.85 17.18
C SER A 99 7.90 -1.26 16.78
N CYS A 100 7.10 -1.97 15.98
CA CYS A 100 5.73 -1.57 15.67
C CYS A 100 4.76 -1.84 16.83
N LYS A 101 5.08 -2.77 17.75
CA LYS A 101 4.29 -2.98 18.99
C LYS A 101 4.53 -1.86 20.00
N GLU A 102 5.73 -1.27 19.98
CA GLU A 102 6.10 -0.16 20.87
C GLU A 102 5.69 1.23 20.34
N ALA A 103 5.35 1.34 19.05
CA ALA A 103 4.86 2.57 18.48
C ALA A 103 3.55 2.98 19.18
N GLN A 104 3.60 4.12 19.89
CA GLN A 104 2.42 4.62 20.58
C GLN A 104 1.26 4.75 19.59
N PRO A 105 0.04 4.35 19.99
CA PRO A 105 -1.12 4.54 19.14
C PRO A 105 -1.24 6.03 18.81
N ARG A 106 -1.18 6.36 17.52
CA ARG A 106 -1.38 7.73 17.05
C ARG A 106 -2.79 8.15 17.44
N ALA A 107 -2.90 9.31 18.08
CA ALA A 107 -4.15 9.81 18.64
C ALA A 107 -5.21 10.08 17.57
N PHE A 108 -4.78 10.41 16.36
CA PHE A 108 -5.66 10.76 15.25
C PHE A 108 -5.43 9.84 14.05
N ARG A 109 -6.49 9.59 13.29
CA ARG A 109 -6.48 8.69 12.14
C ARG A 109 -7.37 9.22 11.03
N THR A 110 -7.00 8.97 9.80
CA THR A 110 -7.87 9.13 8.64
C THR A 110 -7.76 7.92 7.72
N VAL A 111 -8.81 7.66 6.94
CA VAL A 111 -8.88 6.51 6.03
C VAL A 111 -9.03 7.03 4.61
N LEU A 112 -8.11 6.59 3.75
CA LEU A 112 -8.12 6.91 2.33
C LEU A 112 -8.52 5.69 1.52
N GLU A 113 -9.32 5.87 0.47
CA GLU A 113 -9.55 4.86 -0.56
C GLU A 113 -8.66 5.14 -1.77
N PHE A 114 -7.80 4.20 -2.13
CA PHE A 114 -6.88 4.36 -3.26
C PHE A 114 -6.72 3.06 -4.04
N GLY A 115 -7.02 3.08 -5.34
CA GLY A 115 -6.92 1.87 -6.19
C GLY A 115 -7.80 0.71 -5.71
N GLY A 116 -8.92 1.00 -5.05
CA GLY A 116 -9.77 0.00 -4.42
C GLY A 116 -9.24 -0.51 -3.08
N HIS A 117 -8.14 0.02 -2.56
CA HIS A 117 -7.61 -0.30 -1.24
C HIS A 117 -7.99 0.73 -0.18
N LEU A 118 -8.19 0.28 1.05
CA LEU A 118 -8.38 1.13 2.22
C LEU A 118 -7.03 1.34 2.91
N VAL A 119 -6.62 2.59 3.11
CA VAL A 119 -5.33 2.94 3.71
C VAL A 119 -5.56 3.76 4.96
N VAL A 120 -5.17 3.21 6.12
CA VAL A 120 -5.22 3.93 7.39
C VAL A 120 -3.96 4.75 7.57
N ILE A 121 -4.13 6.05 7.79
CA ILE A 121 -3.06 7.01 8.04
C ILE A 121 -3.15 7.50 9.49
N GLY A 122 -2.09 7.29 10.26
CA GLY A 122 -2.00 7.71 11.67
C GLY A 122 -1.30 9.07 11.80
N LEU A 123 -1.83 9.96 12.64
CA LEU A 123 -1.32 11.33 12.80
C LEU A 123 -1.19 11.73 14.27
N ASP A 124 -0.25 12.65 14.55
CA ASP A 124 0.04 13.11 15.92
C ASP A 124 -0.92 14.16 16.45
N THR A 125 -1.52 14.96 15.57
CA THR A 125 -2.38 16.07 15.95
C THR A 125 -3.64 16.11 15.09
N GLU A 126 -4.72 16.68 15.64
CA GLU A 126 -5.97 16.90 14.92
C GLU A 126 -5.79 17.85 13.73
N ASP A 127 -4.94 18.87 13.89
CA ASP A 127 -4.61 19.81 12.80
C ASP A 127 -3.93 19.07 11.64
N ALA A 128 -3.01 18.14 11.94
CA ALA A 128 -2.39 17.32 10.93
C ALA A 128 -3.42 16.45 10.20
N ARG A 129 -4.37 15.85 10.94
CA ARG A 129 -5.48 15.06 10.36
C ARG A 129 -6.29 15.91 9.39
N THR A 130 -6.75 17.07 9.85
CA THR A 130 -7.54 18.01 9.05
C THR A 130 -6.82 18.41 7.77
N ALA A 131 -5.52 18.70 7.85
CA ALA A 131 -4.75 19.12 6.69
C ALA A 131 -4.50 17.98 5.68
N VAL A 132 -4.29 16.75 6.16
CA VAL A 132 -4.19 15.57 5.30
C VAL A 132 -5.53 15.28 4.64
N GLU A 133 -6.64 15.36 5.37
CA GLU A 133 -7.99 15.18 4.81
C GLU A 133 -8.31 16.23 3.76
N ALA A 134 -7.94 17.49 3.99
CA ALA A 134 -8.10 18.55 2.99
C ALA A 134 -7.24 18.29 1.75
N ALA A 135 -5.96 17.95 1.94
CA ALA A 135 -5.03 17.66 0.84
C ALA A 135 -5.49 16.49 -0.01
N PHE A 136 -5.98 15.40 0.60
CA PHE A 136 -6.42 14.17 -0.04
C PHE A 136 -7.94 14.04 -0.12
N SER A 137 -8.68 15.15 -0.12
CA SER A 137 -10.15 15.17 -0.02
C SER A 137 -10.87 14.27 -1.03
N SER A 138 -10.33 14.07 -2.23
CA SER A 138 -10.88 13.16 -3.24
C SER A 138 -10.77 11.67 -2.89
N TYR A 139 -9.98 11.32 -1.89
CA TYR A 139 -9.71 9.94 -1.46
C TYR A 139 -10.19 9.67 -0.02
N VAL A 140 -10.59 10.69 0.74
CA VAL A 140 -11.03 10.51 2.13
C VAL A 140 -12.37 9.78 2.15
N LEU A 141 -12.47 8.72 2.94
CA LEU A 141 -13.73 8.06 3.22
C LEU A 141 -14.45 8.73 4.39
N ALA A 142 -15.77 8.90 4.25
CA ALA A 142 -16.57 9.35 5.37
C ALA A 142 -16.54 8.31 6.51
N PRO A 143 -16.59 8.74 7.79
CA PRO A 143 -16.63 7.82 8.91
C PRO A 143 -17.80 6.82 8.85
N SER A 144 -18.93 7.20 8.25
CA SER A 144 -20.10 6.31 8.04
C SER A 144 -19.83 5.17 7.06
N ASP A 145 -18.90 5.38 6.12
CA ASP A 145 -18.60 4.44 5.05
C ASP A 145 -17.39 3.56 5.38
N THR A 146 -16.71 3.87 6.48
CA THR A 146 -15.54 3.15 6.97
C THR A 146 -15.99 1.90 7.74
N PRO A 147 -15.58 0.69 7.31
CA PRO A 147 -15.90 -0.53 8.05
C PRO A 147 -15.32 -0.50 9.46
N LYS A 148 -16.07 -0.99 10.46
CA LYS A 148 -15.64 -1.00 11.87
C LYS A 148 -14.22 -1.52 12.11
N PRO A 149 -13.78 -2.64 11.50
CA PRO A 149 -12.45 -3.17 11.77
C PRO A 149 -11.32 -2.25 11.26
N VAL A 150 -11.61 -1.36 10.31
CA VAL A 150 -10.64 -0.37 9.82
C VAL A 150 -10.35 0.70 10.88
N HIS A 151 -11.30 0.99 11.78
CA HIS A 151 -11.05 1.91 12.89
C HIS A 151 -10.02 1.35 13.87
N ASP A 152 -10.03 0.04 14.08
CA ASP A 152 -9.10 -0.65 14.99
C ASP A 152 -7.80 -1.05 14.30
N ALA A 153 -7.78 -1.05 12.96
CA ALA A 153 -6.61 -1.41 12.17
C ALA A 153 -5.39 -0.53 12.46
N ARG A 154 -4.19 -1.11 12.30
CA ARG A 154 -2.95 -0.35 12.41
C ARG A 154 -2.78 0.56 11.19
N PRO A 155 -2.29 1.80 11.37
CA PRO A 155 -1.95 2.64 10.24
C PRO A 155 -0.90 1.99 9.33
N ALA A 156 -1.16 1.95 8.03
CA ALA A 156 -0.17 1.58 7.01
C ALA A 156 0.99 2.59 6.98
N PHE A 157 0.63 3.86 7.17
CA PHE A 157 1.56 4.98 7.26
C PHE A 157 1.26 5.81 8.49
N SER A 158 2.29 6.40 9.06
CA SER A 158 2.11 7.44 10.09
C SER A 158 2.82 8.72 9.68
N LEU A 159 2.24 9.87 10.02
CA LEU A 159 2.79 11.17 9.74
C LEU A 159 2.96 11.97 11.02
N THR A 160 4.15 12.54 11.18
CA THR A 160 4.39 13.63 12.11
C THR A 160 4.48 14.91 11.29
N LEU A 161 3.46 15.76 11.41
CA LEU A 161 3.46 17.10 10.82
C LEU A 161 3.55 18.12 11.94
N ALA A 162 4.68 18.82 12.01
CA ALA A 162 4.83 19.86 13.00
C ALA A 162 3.86 21.02 12.75
N THR A 163 3.17 21.45 13.81
CA THR A 163 2.18 22.54 13.79
C THR A 163 2.80 23.91 14.12
N SER A 164 4.00 23.93 14.72
CA SER A 164 4.77 25.16 14.97
C SER A 164 5.93 25.31 14.00
N ASN A 165 6.25 26.55 13.63
CA ASN A 165 7.41 26.88 12.80
C ASN A 165 8.75 26.68 13.52
N VAL A 166 8.75 26.72 14.85
CA VAL A 166 9.93 26.56 15.70
C VAL A 166 9.55 25.92 17.03
N ASP A 167 10.41 25.04 17.54
CA ASP A 167 10.29 24.52 18.90
C ASP A 167 10.73 25.57 19.95
N GLU A 168 10.66 25.23 21.24
CA GLU A 168 11.10 26.09 22.35
C GLU A 168 12.57 26.53 22.25
N ARG A 169 13.36 25.85 21.42
CA ARG A 169 14.79 26.12 21.19
C ARG A 169 15.03 26.93 19.91
N GLY A 170 13.97 27.34 19.21
CA GLY A 170 14.09 28.05 17.93
C GLY A 170 14.48 27.15 16.75
N ILE A 171 14.44 25.83 16.92
CA ILE A 171 14.78 24.86 15.88
C ILE A 171 13.50 24.53 15.11
N LYS A 172 13.56 24.64 13.78
CA LYS A 172 12.45 24.22 12.92
C LYS A 172 12.26 22.71 13.05
N PRO A 173 11.09 22.24 13.50
CA PRO A 173 10.82 20.81 13.68
C PRO A 173 10.83 20.06 12.34
N LEU A 174 11.05 18.75 12.42
CA LEU A 174 11.02 17.86 11.26
C LEU A 174 9.61 17.30 11.05
N HIS A 175 9.22 17.22 9.78
CA HIS A 175 8.11 16.42 9.33
C HIS A 175 8.64 15.04 8.95
N LEU A 176 7.90 13.99 9.32
CA LEU A 176 8.33 12.61 9.18
C LEU A 176 7.20 11.78 8.56
N LEU A 177 7.53 10.97 7.57
CA LEU A 177 6.71 9.88 7.06
C LEU A 177 7.27 8.56 7.57
N TYR A 178 6.41 7.77 8.20
CA TYR A 178 6.72 6.44 8.66
C TYR A 178 5.97 5.41 7.84
N ARG A 179 6.63 4.28 7.56
CA ARG A 179 6.00 3.05 7.07
C ARG A 179 6.34 1.94 8.07
N GLY A 180 5.33 1.45 8.79
CA GLY A 180 5.58 0.67 10.00
C GLY A 180 6.40 1.47 11.02
N GLY A 181 7.51 0.91 11.49
CA GLY A 181 8.44 1.55 12.43
C GLY A 181 9.57 2.37 11.77
N GLU A 182 9.71 2.34 10.44
CA GLU A 182 10.82 2.99 9.75
C GLU A 182 10.44 4.41 9.27
N VAL A 183 11.33 5.38 9.51
CA VAL A 183 11.24 6.72 8.88
C VAL A 183 11.68 6.58 7.43
N VAL A 184 10.72 6.63 6.51
CA VAL A 184 11.00 6.52 5.07
C VAL A 184 11.32 7.87 4.46
N VAL A 185 10.74 8.97 4.96
CA VAL A 185 11.04 10.33 4.52
C VAL A 185 11.08 11.27 5.71
N SER A 186 12.07 12.17 5.73
CA SER A 186 12.16 13.25 6.71
C SER A 186 12.49 14.58 6.03
N GLY A 187 11.95 15.68 6.56
CA GLY A 187 12.26 17.00 6.00
C GLY A 187 11.69 18.15 6.80
N ARG A 188 12.15 19.37 6.49
CA ARG A 188 11.62 20.62 7.07
C ARG A 188 10.48 21.24 6.26
N ASN A 189 9.98 20.50 5.26
CA ASN A 189 8.91 20.93 4.37
C ASN A 189 7.82 19.84 4.37
N ALA A 190 6.64 20.19 4.86
CA ALA A 190 5.49 19.28 4.90
C ALA A 190 5.09 18.79 3.50
N SER A 191 5.18 19.63 2.47
CA SER A 191 4.86 19.25 1.10
C SER A 191 5.74 18.11 0.58
N ARG A 192 7.00 18.05 1.02
CA ARG A 192 7.90 16.93 0.68
C ARG A 192 7.38 15.60 1.23
N VAL A 193 6.99 15.60 2.51
CA VAL A 193 6.44 14.42 3.20
C VAL A 193 5.11 13.98 2.59
N LEU A 194 4.26 14.92 2.15
CA LEU A 194 3.01 14.55 1.47
C LEU A 194 3.20 14.08 0.03
N ASN A 195 4.13 14.67 -0.72
CA ASN A 195 4.52 14.14 -2.04
C ASN A 195 5.05 12.70 -1.91
N ALA A 196 5.83 12.43 -0.86
CA ALA A 196 6.27 11.08 -0.54
C ALA A 196 5.08 10.17 -0.25
N LEU A 197 4.18 10.57 0.66
CA LEU A 197 2.97 9.80 0.96
C LEU A 197 2.16 9.50 -0.31
N ALA A 198 1.93 10.50 -1.14
CA ALA A 198 1.26 10.34 -2.43
C ALA A 198 1.99 9.32 -3.32
N SER A 199 3.32 9.36 -3.39
CA SER A 199 4.11 8.40 -4.17
C SER A 199 3.99 6.98 -3.63
N TYR A 200 3.93 6.81 -2.31
CA TYR A 200 3.65 5.52 -1.68
C TYR A 200 2.23 5.03 -1.96
N LEU A 201 1.24 5.92 -1.93
CA LEU A 201 -0.14 5.58 -2.28
C LEU A 201 -0.25 5.18 -3.75
N ALA A 202 0.44 5.88 -4.65
CA ALA A 202 0.46 5.61 -6.09
C ALA A 202 0.85 4.15 -6.43
N LEU A 203 1.71 3.50 -5.63
CA LEU A 203 2.06 2.08 -5.79
C LEU A 203 0.86 1.13 -5.70
N HIS A 204 -0.21 1.57 -5.05
CA HIS A 204 -1.43 0.80 -4.87
C HIS A 204 -2.55 1.22 -5.83
N GLY A 205 -2.27 2.17 -6.73
CA GLY A 205 -3.21 2.62 -7.74
C GLY A 205 -3.12 1.79 -9.02
N ASP A 206 -4.00 2.11 -9.98
CA ASP A 206 -3.92 1.59 -11.33
C ASP A 206 -2.83 2.32 -12.12
N LEU A 207 -1.60 1.84 -11.98
CA LEU A 207 -0.44 2.36 -12.71
C LEU A 207 -0.58 2.20 -14.23
N THR A 208 -1.34 1.19 -14.68
CA THR A 208 -1.59 0.95 -16.11
C THR A 208 -2.45 2.06 -16.70
N ALA A 209 -3.51 2.47 -15.98
CA ALA A 209 -4.32 3.63 -16.37
C ALA A 209 -3.50 4.93 -16.38
N ALA A 210 -2.49 5.04 -15.51
CA ALA A 210 -1.54 6.16 -15.52
C ALA A 210 -0.46 6.05 -16.60
N GLY A 211 -0.41 4.94 -17.36
CA GLY A 211 0.57 4.72 -18.43
C GLY A 211 2.01 4.54 -17.94
N VAL A 212 2.20 4.10 -16.69
CA VAL A 212 3.53 3.94 -16.09
C VAL A 212 3.76 2.54 -15.53
N VAL A 213 5.02 2.14 -15.45
CA VAL A 213 5.49 0.92 -14.79
C VAL A 213 6.30 1.31 -13.56
N ALA A 214 6.06 0.63 -12.44
CA ALA A 214 6.84 0.82 -11.22
C ALA A 214 7.95 -0.23 -11.12
N ILE A 215 9.19 0.23 -10.93
CA ILE A 215 10.34 -0.62 -10.67
C ILE A 215 10.87 -0.27 -9.27
N PRO A 216 11.01 -1.23 -8.34
CA PRO A 216 11.58 -0.96 -7.02
C PRO A 216 12.97 -0.33 -7.13
N GLY A 217 13.10 0.90 -6.64
CA GLY A 217 14.33 1.67 -6.80
C GLY A 217 14.17 3.13 -6.40
N LEU A 218 15.28 3.85 -6.42
CA LEU A 218 15.34 5.26 -6.10
C LEU A 218 15.89 6.03 -7.31
N VAL A 219 15.32 7.20 -7.54
CA VAL A 219 15.81 8.12 -8.58
C VAL A 219 16.68 9.18 -7.90
N VAL A 220 17.88 9.38 -8.42
CA VAL A 220 18.80 10.44 -7.99
C VAL A 220 19.09 11.36 -9.18
N ALA A 221 18.82 12.64 -9.01
CA ALA A 221 19.00 13.65 -10.06
C ALA A 221 19.88 14.80 -9.54
N LYS A 222 20.36 15.65 -10.44
CA LYS A 222 20.99 16.92 -10.04
C LYS A 222 19.90 17.88 -9.57
N ALA A 223 20.19 18.72 -8.59
CA ALA A 223 19.27 19.77 -8.19
C ALA A 223 19.00 20.72 -9.37
N GLY A 224 17.72 20.92 -9.70
CA GLY A 224 17.31 21.70 -10.86
C GLY A 224 17.39 20.98 -12.20
N THR A 225 17.50 19.64 -12.21
CA THR A 225 17.36 18.83 -13.42
C THR A 225 16.05 19.15 -14.16
N ASN A 226 16.15 19.44 -15.44
CA ASN A 226 15.00 19.71 -16.32
C ASN A 226 14.42 18.40 -16.91
N PRO A 227 13.17 18.39 -17.40
CA PRO A 227 12.66 17.26 -18.17
C PRO A 227 13.58 16.87 -19.33
N GLY A 228 13.80 15.57 -19.54
CA GLY A 228 14.68 15.02 -20.57
C GLY A 228 16.17 14.92 -20.19
N GLU A 229 16.58 15.47 -19.04
CA GLU A 229 17.96 15.30 -18.55
C GLU A 229 18.17 13.93 -17.87
N PRO A 230 19.40 13.38 -17.92
CA PRO A 230 19.69 12.07 -17.36
C PRO A 230 19.60 12.05 -15.83
N VAL A 231 19.08 10.94 -15.32
CA VAL A 231 19.02 10.64 -13.88
C VAL A 231 19.77 9.35 -13.56
N MET A 232 20.15 9.17 -12.31
CA MET A 232 20.76 7.94 -11.80
C MET A 232 19.68 7.09 -11.13
N LEU A 233 19.68 5.80 -11.46
CA LEU A 233 18.77 4.81 -10.87
C LEU A 233 19.54 3.97 -9.85
N LEU A 234 19.01 3.86 -8.64
CA LEU A 234 19.56 3.05 -7.57
C LEU A 234 18.58 1.93 -7.20
N GLN A 235 19.09 0.78 -6.76
CA GLN A 235 18.25 -0.31 -6.29
C GLN A 235 17.57 0.03 -4.95
N ALA A 236 16.35 -0.50 -4.74
CA ALA A 236 15.52 -0.21 -3.56
C ALA A 236 16.20 -0.51 -2.21
N ALA A 237 17.10 -1.49 -2.16
CA ALA A 237 17.82 -1.87 -0.95
C ALA A 237 18.87 -0.82 -0.49
N ALA A 238 19.12 0.22 -1.29
CA ALA A 238 20.06 1.27 -0.92
C ALA A 238 19.51 2.13 0.23
N ARG A 239 19.91 1.84 1.46
CA ARG A 239 19.64 2.73 2.61
C ARG A 239 20.34 4.07 2.41
N LEU A 240 19.56 5.12 2.14
CA LEU A 240 20.06 6.49 1.99
C LEU A 240 19.98 7.32 3.26
N THR A 241 19.41 6.78 4.34
CA THR A 241 19.35 7.44 5.65
C THR A 241 20.75 7.93 6.06
N GLY A 242 20.90 9.22 6.29
CA GLY A 242 22.18 9.88 6.61
C GLY A 242 23.13 10.15 5.43
N ARG A 243 22.86 9.60 4.23
CA ARG A 243 23.60 9.91 2.99
C ARG A 243 22.97 11.05 2.19
N GLU A 244 21.67 11.28 2.34
CA GLU A 244 20.93 12.38 1.69
C GLU A 244 21.61 13.74 1.86
N GLN A 245 22.10 14.05 3.06
CA GLN A 245 22.79 15.32 3.32
C GLN A 245 24.10 15.44 2.51
N ARG A 246 24.82 14.33 2.30
CA ARG A 246 26.05 14.33 1.49
C ARG A 246 25.72 14.48 0.01
N LEU A 247 24.67 13.82 -0.47
CA LEU A 247 24.15 13.97 -1.83
C LEU A 247 23.72 15.42 -2.09
N ALA A 248 22.94 16.01 -1.18
CA ALA A 248 22.50 17.41 -1.26
C ALA A 248 23.68 18.38 -1.31
N LYS A 249 24.74 18.16 -0.50
CA LYS A 249 25.98 18.96 -0.56
C LYS A 249 26.72 18.81 -1.89
N ALA A 250 26.55 17.70 -2.59
CA ALA A 250 27.08 17.47 -3.93
C ALA A 250 26.14 18.00 -5.04
N GLY A 251 25.04 18.68 -4.67
CA GLY A 251 24.04 19.16 -5.62
C GLY A 251 23.18 18.07 -6.22
N LEU A 252 23.05 16.92 -5.54
CA LEU A 252 22.19 15.81 -5.93
C LEU A 252 20.95 15.74 -5.04
N MET A 253 19.83 15.34 -5.63
CA MET A 253 18.55 15.15 -4.96
C MET A 253 18.06 13.72 -5.19
N VAL A 254 17.47 13.14 -4.15
CA VAL A 254 16.82 11.83 -4.21
C VAL A 254 15.32 12.07 -4.32
N ALA A 255 14.64 11.43 -5.25
CA ALA A 255 13.18 11.44 -5.30
C ALA A 255 12.62 10.71 -4.08
N ASP A 256 11.57 11.25 -3.48
CA ASP A 256 10.94 10.69 -2.27
C ASP A 256 10.01 9.49 -2.58
N SER A 257 10.13 8.90 -3.77
CA SER A 257 9.35 7.76 -4.21
C SER A 257 10.05 6.43 -3.85
N PRO A 258 9.30 5.41 -3.38
CA PRO A 258 9.83 4.06 -3.18
C PRO A 258 10.12 3.29 -4.49
N ALA A 259 9.72 3.84 -5.63
CA ALA A 259 9.89 3.22 -6.94
C ALA A 259 10.31 4.22 -8.01
N ILE A 260 10.97 3.69 -9.02
CA ILE A 260 11.22 4.35 -10.30
C ILE A 260 9.97 4.16 -11.14
N TRP A 261 9.30 5.27 -11.48
CA TRP A 261 8.18 5.26 -12.39
C TRP A 261 8.72 5.43 -13.81
N LEU A 262 8.46 4.48 -14.69
CA LEU A 262 8.90 4.50 -16.07
C LEU A 262 7.69 4.61 -16.99
N ASP A 263 7.66 5.61 -17.86
CA ASP A 263 6.75 5.62 -19.00
C ASP A 263 7.35 4.74 -20.12
N PRO A 264 6.73 3.59 -20.45
CA PRO A 264 7.28 2.65 -21.43
C PRO A 264 7.20 3.18 -22.88
N VAL A 265 6.38 4.20 -23.15
CA VAL A 265 6.24 4.79 -24.48
C VAL A 265 7.39 5.75 -24.76
N THR A 266 7.70 6.62 -23.79
CA THR A 266 8.74 7.65 -23.92
C THR A 266 10.11 7.16 -23.43
N ASN A 267 10.16 6.07 -22.66
CA ASN A 267 11.32 5.62 -21.89
C ASN A 267 11.85 6.67 -20.90
N GLU A 268 10.96 7.52 -20.40
CA GLU A 268 11.29 8.56 -19.43
C GLU A 268 10.95 8.12 -18.00
N VAL A 269 11.77 8.61 -17.06
CA VAL A 269 11.50 8.46 -15.64
C VAL A 269 10.56 9.56 -15.21
N VAL A 270 9.39 9.18 -14.71
CA VAL A 270 8.43 10.10 -14.12
C VAL A 270 8.80 10.30 -12.65
N VAL A 271 8.88 11.55 -12.20
CA VAL A 271 9.14 11.89 -10.80
C VAL A 271 7.87 12.46 -10.18
N GLY A 272 7.44 11.89 -9.06
CA GLY A 272 6.23 12.29 -8.33
C GLY A 272 5.32 11.10 -8.04
N ALA A 273 4.03 11.39 -7.87
CA ALA A 273 2.99 10.41 -7.56
C ALA A 273 2.04 10.27 -8.75
N PRO A 274 2.36 9.45 -9.76
CA PRO A 274 1.51 9.29 -10.94
C PRO A 274 0.10 8.84 -10.53
N GLY A 275 -0.93 9.45 -11.11
CA GLY A 275 -2.33 9.14 -10.82
C GLY A 275 -2.86 9.64 -9.46
N VAL A 276 -2.05 10.33 -8.66
CA VAL A 276 -2.48 10.92 -7.38
C VAL A 276 -2.58 12.44 -7.52
N SER A 277 -3.77 12.98 -7.33
CA SER A 277 -3.99 14.43 -7.26
C SER A 277 -4.25 14.84 -5.82
N PHE A 278 -3.44 15.74 -5.26
CA PHE A 278 -3.69 16.29 -3.93
C PHE A 278 -3.43 17.79 -3.90
N ASP A 279 -4.20 18.50 -3.07
CA ASP A 279 -4.05 19.94 -2.90
C ASP A 279 -3.01 20.28 -1.83
N SER A 280 -1.82 20.68 -2.27
CA SER A 280 -0.75 21.08 -1.35
C SER A 280 -1.01 22.44 -0.67
N SER A 281 -1.94 23.26 -1.17
CA SER A 281 -2.22 24.59 -0.62
C SER A 281 -2.89 24.51 0.76
N SER A 282 -3.68 23.45 0.99
CA SER A 282 -4.29 23.12 2.28
C SER A 282 -3.28 22.88 3.41
N LEU A 283 -1.97 22.74 3.11
CA LEU A 283 -0.90 22.64 4.12
C LEU A 283 -0.29 23.98 4.51
N MET A 284 -0.45 25.00 3.68
CA MET A 284 0.08 26.32 3.97
C MET A 284 -0.66 26.96 5.16
N SER A 285 -1.87 26.48 5.49
CA SER A 285 -2.59 26.85 6.71
C SER A 285 -1.92 26.28 7.98
N LEU A 286 -1.45 25.03 7.97
CA LEU A 286 -0.70 24.44 9.08
C LEU A 286 0.55 25.25 9.44
N ALA A 287 1.32 25.63 8.42
CA ALA A 287 2.57 26.38 8.63
C ALA A 287 2.34 27.81 9.11
N LYS A 288 1.14 28.38 8.92
CA LYS A 288 0.82 29.73 9.37
C LYS A 288 0.29 29.79 10.80
N GLY A 289 0.13 28.63 11.45
CA GLY A 289 -0.72 28.50 12.63
C GLY A 289 -2.17 28.66 12.20
N PHE A 290 -3.02 27.69 12.51
CA PHE A 290 -4.45 27.93 12.43
C PHE A 290 -4.78 29.14 13.35
N PRO A 291 -5.61 30.10 12.89
CA PRO A 291 -5.91 31.32 13.63
C PRO A 291 -6.51 31.05 15.01
#